data_AF-A0A9E4VH12-F1
#
_entry.id   AF-A0A9E4VH12-F1
#
_cell.length_a   1.000
_cell.length_b   1.000
_cell.length_c   1.000
_cell.angle_alpha   90.00
_cell.angle_beta   90.00
_cell.angle_gamma   90.00
#
_symmetry.space_group_name_H-M   'P 1'
#
loop_
_entity.id
_entity.type
_entity.pdbx_description
1 polymer ?
#
loop_
_entity_poly.entity_id
_entity_poly.type
_entity_poly.pdbx_seq_one_letter_code
_entity_poly.pdbx_strand_id
1 'polypeptide(L)' 'MDGVPTMPRRARRWVGEMEEIARTFADLGLTARIFEGAADIYRLVGETPLADQTSREPDPELAAMLDVLARKLRE' A
#
# COMPACT_ATOMS: atom_id res chain seq x y z
N MET A 1 14.08 -11.41 -2.29
CA MET A 1 13.15 -10.36 -2.77
C MET A 1 12.21 -10.12 -1.64
N ASP A 2 12.36 -8.98 -0.97
CA ASP A 2 11.52 -8.63 0.18
C ASP A 2 10.08 -8.45 -0.31
N GLY A 3 9.18 -9.28 0.21
CA GLY A 3 7.82 -9.38 -0.31
C GLY A 3 6.91 -8.25 0.14
N VAL A 4 5.63 -8.40 -0.23
CA VAL A 4 4.48 -7.59 0.21
C VAL A 4 4.63 -7.17 1.69
N PRO A 5 4.89 -8.04 2.68
CA PRO A 5 4.84 -7.63 4.09
C PRO A 5 5.86 -6.57 4.55
N THR A 6 6.83 -6.19 3.73
CA THR A 6 7.80 -5.14 4.11
C THR A 6 7.28 -3.72 3.92
N MET A 7 6.19 -3.53 3.18
CA MET A 7 5.66 -2.21 2.84
C MET A 7 4.81 -1.47 3.88
N PRO A 8 4.18 -2.08 4.92
CA PRO A 8 3.10 -1.40 5.63
C PRO A 8 3.48 -0.06 6.25
N ARG A 9 4.63 0.00 6.92
CA ARG A 9 5.19 1.24 7.50
C ARG A 9 5.45 2.38 6.51
N ARG A 10 5.49 2.09 5.20
CA ARG A 10 5.72 3.06 4.11
C ARG A 10 4.44 3.38 3.32
N ALA A 11 3.35 2.65 3.55
CA ALA A 11 2.16 2.71 2.71
C ALA A 11 1.63 4.14 2.56
N ARG A 12 1.49 4.90 3.66
CA ARG A 12 1.00 6.29 3.63
C ARG A 12 1.86 7.21 2.77
N ARG A 13 3.19 7.06 2.81
CA ARG A 13 4.11 7.84 1.98
C ARG A 13 3.96 7.47 0.50
N TRP A 14 3.81 6.18 0.23
CA TRP A 14 3.74 5.64 -1.12
C TRP A 14 2.43 5.95 -1.85
N VAL A 15 1.36 6.37 -1.17
CA VAL A 15 0.13 6.84 -1.84
C VAL A 15 0.44 7.98 -2.80
N GLY A 16 1.13 9.02 -2.34
CA GLY A 16 1.48 10.18 -3.18
C GLY A 16 2.44 9.82 -4.30
N GLU A 17 3.43 8.95 -4.01
CA GLU A 17 4.35 8.45 -5.03
C GLU A 17 3.60 7.68 -6.15
N MET A 18 2.62 6.84 -5.79
CA MET A 18 1.80 6.12 -6.77
C MET A 18 0.91 7.06 -7.59
N GLU A 19 0.31 8.08 -6.96
CA GLU A 19 -0.50 9.09 -7.66
C GLU A 19 0.31 9.92 -8.66
N GLU A 20 1.57 10.25 -8.33
CA GLU A 20 2.47 10.98 -9.23
C GLU A 20 2.91 10.10 -10.43
N ILE A 21 3.23 8.82 -10.17
CA ILE A 21 3.54 7.87 -11.24
C ILE A 21 2.31 7.65 -12.13
N ALA A 22 1.11 7.51 -11.56
CA ALA A 22 -0.13 7.38 -12.31
C ALA A 22 -0.35 8.57 -13.25
N ARG A 23 -0.11 9.80 -12.77
CA ARG A 23 -0.18 11.02 -13.57
C ARG A 23 0.83 11.01 -14.72
N THR A 24 2.07 10.61 -14.45
CA THR A 24 3.11 10.48 -15.49
C THR A 24 2.68 9.49 -16.59
N PHE A 25 2.05 8.37 -16.22
CA PHE A 25 1.52 7.41 -17.20
C PHE A 25 0.41 8.04 -18.04
N ALA A 26 -0.55 8.74 -17.42
CA ALA A 26 -1.62 9.43 -18.13
C ALA A 26 -1.08 10.48 -19.11
N ASP A 27 -0.09 11.28 -18.69
CA ASP A 27 0.53 12.33 -19.51
C ASP A 27 1.23 11.78 -20.76
N LEU A 28 1.72 10.54 -20.70
CA LEU A 28 2.30 9.82 -21.84
C LEU A 28 1.26 9.08 -22.70
N GLY A 29 -0.03 9.19 -22.38
CA GLY A 29 -1.11 8.45 -23.04
C GLY A 29 -1.19 6.97 -22.67
N LEU A 30 -0.52 6.56 -21.59
CA LEU A 30 -0.57 5.20 -21.03
C LEU A 30 -1.68 5.09 -19.97
N THR A 31 -2.04 3.86 -19.61
CA THR A 31 -3.03 3.62 -18.56
C THR A 31 -2.48 3.94 -17.17
N ALA A 32 -3.13 4.85 -16.44
CA ALA A 32 -2.81 5.19 -15.06
C ALA A 32 -3.30 4.13 -14.04
N ARG A 33 -4.27 3.30 -14.44
CA ARG A 33 -5.05 2.43 -13.53
C ARG A 33 -4.24 1.46 -12.69
N ILE A 34 -3.07 1.05 -13.17
CA ILE A 34 -2.18 0.15 -12.43
C ILE A 34 -1.68 0.84 -11.16
N PHE A 35 -1.27 2.10 -11.26
CA PHE A 35 -0.73 2.87 -10.15
C PHE A 35 -1.83 3.51 -9.31
N GLU A 36 -2.97 3.88 -9.90
CA GLU A 36 -4.17 4.25 -9.14
C GLU A 36 -4.61 3.09 -8.23
N GLY A 37 -4.70 1.88 -8.77
CA GLY A 37 -5.01 0.69 -7.97
C GLY A 37 -3.96 0.39 -6.90
N ALA A 38 -2.67 0.61 -7.19
CA ALA A 38 -1.62 0.50 -6.16
C ALA A 38 -1.79 1.55 -5.05
N ALA A 39 -2.14 2.79 -5.40
CA ALA A 39 -2.45 3.84 -4.44
C ALA A 39 -3.65 3.46 -3.56
N ASP A 40 -4.71 2.87 -4.14
CA ASP A 40 -5.88 2.38 -3.40
C ASP A 40 -5.49 1.32 -2.36
N ILE A 41 -4.65 0.36 -2.74
CA ILE A 41 -4.14 -0.65 -1.80
C ILE A 41 -3.32 -0.01 -0.68
N TYR A 42 -2.48 0.97 -0.98
CA TYR A 42 -1.69 1.66 0.06
C TYR A 42 -2.56 2.54 0.97
N ARG A 43 -3.63 3.15 0.46
CA ARG A 43 -4.61 3.85 1.30
C ARG A 43 -5.30 2.87 2.25
N LEU A 44 -5.76 1.73 1.75
CA LEU A 44 -6.33 0.67 2.59
C LEU A 44 -5.37 0.23 3.71
N VAL A 45 -4.09 -0.02 3.39
CA VAL A 45 -3.09 -0.36 4.40
C VAL A 45 -2.91 0.80 5.41
N GLY A 46 -2.88 2.04 4.92
CA GLY A 46 -2.76 3.27 5.70
C GLY A 46 -3.86 3.48 6.74
N GLU A 47 -5.02 2.87 6.54
CA GLU A 47 -6.18 2.90 7.45
C GLU A 47 -6.16 1.78 8.50
N THR A 48 -5.10 0.98 8.54
CA THR A 48 -4.92 -0.10 9.53
C THR A 48 -3.75 0.17 10.47
N PRO A 49 -3.70 -0.49 11.65
CA PRO A 49 -2.56 -0.39 12.56
C PRO A 49 -1.23 -0.84 11.95
N LEU A 50 -1.24 -1.60 10.84
CA LEU A 50 -0.03 -2.01 10.14
C LEU A 50 0.79 -0.81 9.65
N ALA A 51 0.14 0.30 9.31
CA ALA A 51 0.82 1.50 8.86
C ALA A 51 1.49 2.29 9.98
N ASP A 52 1.25 1.94 11.25
CA ASP A 52 1.87 2.56 12.43
C ASP A 52 3.13 1.81 12.90
N GLN A 53 3.44 0.67 12.29
CA GLN A 53 4.65 -0.10 12.59
C GLN A 53 5.92 0.72 12.34
N THR A 54 6.89 0.57 13.23
CA THR A 54 8.20 1.21 13.13
C THR A 54 9.23 0.28 12.48
N SER A 55 10.37 0.82 12.06
CA SER A 55 11.48 0.01 11.54
C SER A 55 12.16 -0.89 12.59
N ARG A 56 11.80 -0.75 13.87
CA ARG A 56 12.31 -1.59 14.96
C ARG A 56 11.47 -2.84 15.18
N GLU A 57 10.27 -2.87 14.63
CA GLU A 57 9.38 -4.03 14.68
C GLU A 57 9.65 -4.95 13.49
N PRO A 58 9.49 -6.27 13.66
CA PRO A 58 9.60 -7.20 12.54
C PRO A 58 8.49 -6.95 11.52
N ASP A 59 8.77 -7.21 10.25
CA ASP A 59 7.74 -7.24 9.21
C ASP A 59 6.70 -8.31 9.57
N PRO A 60 5.39 -8.04 9.38
CA PRO A 60 4.35 -9.03 9.64
C PRO A 60 4.47 -10.24 8.71
N GLU A 61 3.88 -11.36 9.09
CA GLU A 61 3.65 -12.45 8.13
C GLU A 61 2.58 -12.05 7.11
N LEU A 62 2.68 -12.58 5.89
CA LEU A 62 1.70 -12.29 4.83
C LEU A 62 0.27 -12.66 5.25
N ALA A 63 0.09 -13.82 5.89
CA ALA A 63 -1.22 -14.28 6.34
C ALA A 63 -1.84 -13.31 7.36
N ALA A 64 -1.06 -12.91 8.37
CA ALA A 64 -1.51 -11.95 9.38
C ALA A 64 -1.86 -10.58 8.77
N MET A 65 -1.07 -10.11 7.80
CA MET A 65 -1.38 -8.88 7.06
C MET A 65 -2.71 -9.01 6.31
N LEU A 66 -2.92 -10.11 5.57
CA LEU A 66 -4.17 -10.35 4.83
C LEU A 66 -5.39 -10.41 5.75
N ASP A 67 -5.27 -11.01 6.93
CA ASP A 67 -6.36 -11.04 7.93
C ASP A 67 -6.76 -9.64 8.41
N VAL A 68 -5.77 -8.78 8.66
CA VAL A 68 -6.01 -7.39 9.06
C VAL A 68 -6.70 -6.61 7.95
N LEU A 69 -6.23 -6.72 6.70
CA LEU A 69 -6.85 -6.04 5.56
C LEU A 69 -8.26 -6.56 5.28
N ALA A 70 -8.47 -7.87 5.34
CA ALA A 70 -9.78 -8.47 5.15
C ALA A 70 -10.77 -8.05 6.24
N ARG A 71 -10.30 -7.86 7.48
CA ARG A 71 -11.13 -7.30 8.56
C ARG A 71 -11.50 -5.85 8.26
N LYS A 72 -10.54 -5.02 7.84
CA LYS A 72 -10.77 -3.60 7.51
C LYS A 72 -11.82 -3.41 6.42
N LEU A 73 -11.85 -4.28 5.41
CA LEU A 73 -12.82 -4.23 4.31
C LEU A 73 -14.25 -4.65 4.69
N ARG A 74 -14.47 -5.20 5.89
CA ARG A 74 -15.80 -5.60 6.39
C ARG A 74 -16.40 -4.60 7.37
N GLU A 75 -15.65 -3.57 7.76
CA GLU A 75 -16.12 -2.44 8.57
C GLU A 75 -16.94 -1.46 7.73
#